data_AF-A0A8J2PY14-F1
#
_entry.id   AF-A0A8J2PY14-F1
#
_cell.length_a   1.000
_cell.length_b   1.000
_cell.length_c   1.000
_cell.angle_alpha   90.00
_cell.angle_beta   90.00
_cell.angle_gamma   90.00
#
_symmetry.space_group_name_H-M   'P 1'
#
loop_
_entity.id
_entity.type
_entity.pdbx_description
1 polymer ?
#
loop_
_entity_poly.entity_id
_entity_poly.type
_entity_poly.pdbx_seq_one_letter_code
_entity_poly.pdbx_strand_id
1 'polypeptide(L)'
;MPSVLGTMLFPVLIFYSFIFTIPSITSVRVMKRDTAAVLKKMHDNLRENCFPRPSGGCMCTVKQRNGAETVENYDSDEQCKLDITVQTVHNKKELGEEIKDRYGNYKEDCFPTPSGGCKCIERNATGDKVVRKYDDETQCKIPLMIRRTTQSVRDPVRERAQANYRAVINELNEKFKGLKEGCFPRPKGCLCVIGKDQDGRDITERRMKDRDCKCQPGERGHGCPTDGA
;
A
#
# COMPACT_ATOMS: atom_id res chain seq x y z
N MET A 1 38.39 -87.19 7.13
CA MET A 1 39.82 -87.51 7.33
C MET A 1 40.57 -87.08 6.08
N PRO A 2 41.76 -86.45 6.14
CA PRO A 2 42.45 -85.70 7.22
C PRO A 2 42.67 -84.21 6.77
N SER A 3 42.91 -83.16 7.57
CA SER A 3 43.56 -82.95 8.89
C SER A 3 45.08 -83.12 8.91
N VAL A 4 45.83 -82.05 8.58
CA VAL A 4 47.21 -81.78 9.05
C VAL A 4 47.45 -80.27 8.90
N LEU A 5 48.14 -79.45 9.72
CA LEU A 5 48.59 -79.43 11.13
C LEU A 5 49.49 -78.17 11.27
N GLY A 6 49.51 -77.53 12.44
CA GLY A 6 50.61 -76.66 12.92
C GLY A 6 50.67 -75.25 12.30
N THR A 7 51.02 -74.17 13.00
CA THR A 7 51.70 -74.01 14.29
C THR A 7 51.41 -72.62 14.88
N MET A 8 51.18 -72.59 16.19
CA MET A 8 51.23 -71.42 17.07
C MET A 8 52.66 -70.83 17.11
N LEU A 9 52.81 -69.50 17.28
CA LEU A 9 53.69 -68.86 18.28
C LEU A 9 53.77 -67.32 18.09
N PHE A 10 53.38 -66.60 19.15
CA PHE A 10 53.58 -65.18 19.48
C PHE A 10 55.07 -64.78 19.50
N PRO A 11 55.46 -63.48 19.35
CA PRO A 11 55.41 -62.46 20.43
C PRO A 11 54.87 -61.09 19.97
N VAL A 12 54.07 -60.35 20.75
CA VAL A 12 54.41 -59.52 21.93
C VAL A 12 55.30 -58.32 21.59
N LEU A 13 54.90 -57.14 22.11
CA LEU A 13 55.44 -55.77 21.93
C LEU A 13 54.80 -55.08 20.71
N ILE A 14 54.04 -54.00 20.81
CA ILE A 14 54.37 -52.77 21.52
C ILE A 14 53.08 -52.08 22.00
N PHE A 15 53.02 -51.87 23.32
CA PHE A 15 52.24 -50.85 23.99
C PHE A 15 52.35 -49.52 23.23
N TYR A 16 51.27 -48.93 22.74
CA TYR A 16 51.15 -47.47 22.69
C TYR A 16 49.67 -47.07 22.63
N SER A 17 49.16 -46.68 23.79
CA SER A 17 48.20 -45.60 24.02
C SER A 17 46.92 -45.56 23.19
N PHE A 18 45.79 -45.96 23.78
CA PHE A 18 44.54 -45.17 23.75
C PHE A 18 43.70 -45.54 24.97
N ILE A 19 43.96 -44.86 26.09
CA ILE A 19 43.01 -44.73 27.20
C ILE A 19 42.00 -43.63 26.80
N PHE A 20 40.74 -43.81 27.18
CA PHE A 20 39.57 -42.91 27.03
C PHE A 20 39.04 -42.84 25.58
N THR A 21 37.80 -43.22 25.28
CA THR A 21 36.57 -42.63 25.81
C THR A 21 35.33 -43.49 25.50
N ILE A 22 34.36 -43.40 26.40
CA ILE A 22 32.98 -43.92 26.30
C ILE A 22 32.28 -43.24 25.10
N PRO A 23 31.58 -43.96 24.20
CA PRO A 23 30.74 -43.31 23.21
C PRO A 23 29.46 -42.78 23.88
N SER A 24 29.43 -41.47 24.07
CA SER A 24 28.30 -40.67 24.52
C SER A 24 27.07 -40.83 23.63
N ILE A 25 25.95 -41.13 24.28
CA ILE A 25 24.60 -40.58 24.10
C ILE A 25 24.30 -40.02 22.70
N THR A 26 23.38 -40.69 22.01
CA THR A 26 22.65 -40.21 20.83
C THR A 26 22.17 -38.76 21.01
N SER A 27 22.78 -37.82 20.28
CA SER A 27 22.24 -36.48 20.10
C SER A 27 20.95 -36.58 19.29
N VAL A 28 19.81 -36.47 19.97
CA VAL A 28 18.55 -36.08 19.32
C VAL A 28 18.79 -34.70 18.73
N ARG A 29 19.02 -34.62 17.42
CA ARG A 29 19.01 -33.34 16.71
C ARG A 29 17.61 -32.76 16.80
N VAL A 30 17.38 -31.92 17.80
CA VAL A 30 16.28 -30.96 17.78
C VAL A 30 16.54 -30.06 16.59
N MET A 31 15.83 -30.28 15.48
CA MET A 31 15.78 -29.32 14.39
C MET A 31 15.15 -28.04 14.95
N LYS A 32 15.99 -27.06 15.33
CA LYS A 32 15.55 -25.68 15.48
C LYS A 32 15.02 -25.23 14.12
N ARG A 33 13.70 -25.29 13.93
CA ARG A 33 13.04 -24.57 12.84
C ARG A 33 13.36 -23.10 13.06
N ASP A 34 13.78 -22.39 12.03
CA ASP A 34 13.98 -20.95 12.08
C ASP A 34 12.68 -20.29 12.55
N THR A 35 12.63 -19.94 13.83
CA THR A 35 11.45 -19.33 14.47
C THR A 35 11.07 -18.05 13.75
N ALA A 36 12.04 -17.34 13.18
CA ALA A 36 11.84 -16.15 12.36
C ALA A 36 11.07 -16.43 11.04
N ALA A 37 11.35 -17.56 10.36
CA ALA A 37 10.65 -17.92 9.13
C ALA A 37 9.20 -18.38 9.40
N VAL A 38 8.99 -19.06 10.54
CA VAL A 38 7.66 -19.45 11.02
C VAL A 38 6.85 -18.21 11.45
N LEU A 39 7.46 -17.28 12.19
CA LEU A 39 6.84 -16.03 12.61
C LEU A 39 6.47 -15.15 11.41
N LYS A 40 7.34 -15.04 10.40
CA LYS A 40 7.05 -14.25 9.19
C LYS A 40 5.85 -14.80 8.41
N LYS A 41 5.79 -16.12 8.21
CA LYS A 41 4.67 -16.77 7.51
C LYS A 41 3.34 -16.66 8.27
N MET A 42 3.38 -16.62 9.61
CA MET A 42 2.20 -16.39 10.43
C MET A 42 1.74 -14.92 10.36
N HIS A 43 2.66 -13.96 10.49
CA HIS A 43 2.34 -12.53 10.53
C HIS A 43 1.59 -11.99 9.29
N ASP A 44 1.81 -12.57 8.11
CA ASP A 44 1.22 -12.06 6.86
C ASP A 44 -0.30 -12.30 6.73
N ASN A 45 -0.89 -13.18 7.55
CA ASN A 45 -2.33 -13.51 7.46
C ASN A 45 -3.12 -13.18 8.74
N LEU A 46 -2.52 -12.51 9.73
CA LEU A 46 -3.23 -12.16 10.96
C LEU A 46 -4.13 -10.94 10.77
N ARG A 47 -5.27 -10.97 11.46
CA ARG A 47 -6.18 -9.82 11.56
C ARG A 47 -5.45 -8.61 12.18
N GLU A 48 -5.87 -7.42 11.78
CA GLU A 48 -5.30 -6.17 12.30
C GLU A 48 -5.34 -6.14 13.84
N ASN A 49 -4.22 -5.75 14.46
CA ASN A 49 -4.01 -5.72 15.91
C ASN A 49 -3.98 -7.10 16.60
N CYS A 50 -3.74 -8.18 15.86
CA CYS A 50 -3.55 -9.52 16.41
C CYS A 50 -2.09 -9.99 16.35
N PHE A 51 -1.64 -10.69 17.39
CA PHE A 51 -0.28 -11.24 17.52
C PHE A 51 -0.31 -12.73 17.82
N PRO A 52 0.53 -13.56 17.17
CA PRO A 52 0.51 -15.01 17.35
C PRO A 52 1.08 -15.41 18.72
N ARG A 53 0.50 -16.45 19.34
CA ARG A 53 0.94 -16.99 20.64
C ARG A 53 1.78 -18.26 20.45
N PRO A 54 2.86 -18.46 21.22
CA PRO A 54 3.68 -19.67 21.14
C PRO A 54 2.93 -20.96 21.46
N SER A 55 1.87 -20.88 22.27
CA SER A 55 1.01 -22.00 22.68
C SER A 55 -0.09 -22.35 21.67
N GLY A 56 -0.14 -21.68 20.51
CA GLY A 56 -1.26 -21.71 19.58
C GLY A 56 -2.25 -20.55 19.83
N GLY A 57 -2.94 -20.13 18.77
CA GLY A 57 -3.86 -19.01 18.78
C GLY A 57 -3.19 -17.62 18.70
N CYS A 58 -3.93 -16.57 19.05
CA CYS A 58 -3.46 -15.20 18.99
C CYS A 58 -4.08 -14.31 20.08
N MET A 59 -3.45 -13.17 20.29
CA MET A 59 -3.92 -12.10 21.15
C MET A 59 -4.25 -10.88 20.30
N CYS A 60 -5.49 -10.39 20.37
CA CYS A 60 -5.98 -9.29 19.55
C CYS A 60 -6.43 -8.10 20.39
N THR A 61 -6.05 -6.88 20.00
CA THR A 61 -6.57 -5.65 20.60
C THR A 61 -7.81 -5.19 19.85
N VAL A 62 -8.98 -5.30 20.49
CA VAL A 62 -10.29 -4.97 19.92
C VAL A 62 -10.82 -3.66 20.51
N LYS A 63 -11.30 -2.75 19.64
CA LYS A 63 -11.95 -1.50 20.06
C LYS A 63 -13.45 -1.72 20.25
N GLN A 64 -13.94 -1.45 21.46
CA GLN A 64 -15.37 -1.49 21.77
C GLN A 64 -16.10 -0.23 21.26
N ARG A 65 -17.44 -0.28 21.19
CA ARG A 65 -18.28 0.83 20.69
C ARG A 65 -18.16 2.13 21.50
N ASN A 66 -17.69 2.03 22.74
CA ASN A 66 -17.41 3.15 23.66
C ASN A 66 -15.98 3.72 23.50
N GLY A 67 -15.18 3.20 22.56
CA GLY A 67 -13.79 3.61 22.33
C GLY A 67 -12.76 2.97 23.26
N ALA A 68 -13.17 2.10 24.20
CA ALA A 68 -12.25 1.37 25.05
C ALA A 68 -11.57 0.23 24.27
N GLU A 69 -10.25 0.10 24.43
CA GLU A 69 -9.47 -1.01 23.87
C GLU A 69 -9.42 -2.17 24.86
N THR A 70 -9.78 -3.37 24.41
CA THR A 70 -9.70 -4.60 25.21
C THR A 70 -8.90 -5.66 24.49
N VAL A 71 -8.13 -6.43 25.26
CA VAL A 71 -7.30 -7.52 24.76
C VAL A 71 -8.10 -8.82 24.83
N GLU A 72 -8.35 -9.43 23.67
CA GLU A 72 -9.00 -10.73 23.55
C GLU A 72 -7.98 -11.81 23.21
N ASN A 73 -8.11 -12.98 23.83
CA ASN A 73 -7.28 -14.14 23.56
C ASN A 73 -8.10 -15.19 22.80
N TYR A 74 -7.60 -15.61 21.66
CA TYR A 74 -8.16 -16.70 20.87
C TYR A 74 -7.19 -17.88 20.91
N ASP A 75 -7.72 -19.08 21.12
CA ASP A 75 -6.91 -20.30 21.20
C ASP A 75 -6.80 -21.02 19.84
N SER A 76 -7.58 -20.59 18.83
CA SER A 76 -7.58 -21.14 17.48
C SER A 76 -6.95 -20.19 16.47
N ASP A 77 -5.99 -20.69 15.70
CA ASP A 77 -5.34 -19.94 14.61
C ASP A 77 -6.32 -19.49 13.51
N GLU A 78 -7.48 -20.15 13.37
CA GLU A 78 -8.52 -19.78 12.39
C GLU A 78 -9.16 -18.42 12.73
N GLN A 79 -9.36 -18.14 14.02
CA GLN A 79 -9.97 -16.89 14.52
C GLN A 79 -9.03 -15.70 14.43
N CYS A 80 -7.74 -15.99 14.25
CA CYS A 80 -6.66 -15.05 14.13
C CYS A 80 -6.43 -14.60 12.69
N LYS A 81 -6.95 -15.34 11.72
CA LYS A 81 -6.78 -15.05 10.30
C LYS A 81 -7.69 -13.91 9.87
N LEU A 82 -7.23 -13.16 8.87
CA LEU A 82 -8.09 -12.24 8.13
C LEU A 82 -9.26 -13.01 7.51
N ASP A 83 -10.43 -12.37 7.44
CA ASP A 83 -11.56 -12.90 6.68
C ASP A 83 -11.11 -13.13 5.23
N ILE A 84 -11.51 -14.26 4.64
CA ILE A 84 -11.15 -14.64 3.26
C ILE A 84 -11.48 -13.51 2.28
N THR A 85 -12.53 -12.74 2.55
CA THR A 85 -12.92 -11.56 1.75
C THR A 85 -11.87 -10.45 1.82
N VAL A 86 -11.34 -10.13 3.01
CA VAL A 86 -10.30 -9.11 3.22
C VAL A 86 -8.98 -9.58 2.61
N GLN A 87 -8.62 -10.86 2.79
CA GLN A 87 -7.44 -11.44 2.14
C GLN A 87 -7.53 -11.37 0.61
N THR A 88 -8.72 -11.65 0.05
CA THR A 88 -8.94 -11.59 -1.40
C THR A 88 -8.82 -10.16 -1.92
N VAL A 89 -9.31 -9.17 -1.17
CA VAL A 89 -9.14 -7.75 -1.52
C VAL A 89 -7.66 -7.35 -1.51
N HIS A 90 -6.91 -7.77 -0.49
CA HIS A 90 -5.48 -7.51 -0.40
C HIS A 90 -4.72 -8.17 -1.56
N ASN A 91 -4.92 -9.47 -1.77
CA ASN A 91 -4.28 -10.22 -2.85
C ASN A 91 -4.63 -9.65 -4.23
N LYS A 92 -5.88 -9.22 -4.44
CA LYS A 92 -6.30 -8.58 -5.69
C LYS A 92 -5.62 -7.22 -5.89
N LYS A 93 -5.45 -6.44 -4.82
CA LYS A 93 -4.76 -5.16 -4.87
C LYS A 93 -3.28 -5.37 -5.22
N GLU A 94 -2.61 -6.26 -4.51
CA GLU A 94 -1.21 -6.62 -4.73
C GLU A 94 -0.97 -7.16 -6.14
N LEU A 95 -1.79 -8.12 -6.59
CA LEU A 95 -1.73 -8.64 -7.95
C LEU A 95 -2.01 -7.54 -9.00
N GLY A 96 -2.92 -6.62 -8.71
CA GLY A 96 -3.22 -5.49 -9.59
C GLY A 96 -2.03 -4.53 -9.72
N GLU A 97 -1.32 -4.28 -8.63
CA GLU A 97 -0.09 -3.49 -8.61
C GLU A 97 1.04 -4.21 -9.37
N GLU A 98 1.20 -5.52 -9.17
CA GLU A 98 2.18 -6.33 -9.90
C GLU A 98 1.91 -6.34 -11.42
N ILE A 99 0.65 -6.53 -11.83
CA ILE A 99 0.26 -6.48 -13.25
C ILE A 99 0.56 -5.11 -13.85
N LYS A 100 0.27 -4.04 -13.10
CA LYS A 100 0.51 -2.66 -13.54
C LYS A 100 2.01 -2.35 -13.66
N ASP A 101 2.82 -2.84 -12.73
CA ASP A 101 4.27 -2.67 -12.79
C ASP A 101 4.88 -3.47 -13.95
N ARG A 102 4.48 -4.75 -14.06
CA ARG A 102 5.00 -5.65 -15.08
C ARG A 102 4.58 -5.23 -16.50
N TYR A 103 3.32 -4.85 -16.69
CA TYR A 103 2.72 -4.66 -18.02
C TYR A 103 2.16 -3.26 -18.32
N GLY A 104 2.07 -2.37 -17.33
CA GLY A 104 1.36 -1.09 -17.49
C GLY A 104 2.03 -0.05 -18.40
N ASN A 105 3.25 -0.32 -18.90
CA ASN A 105 4.03 0.62 -19.69
C ASN A 105 4.42 0.08 -21.08
N TYR A 106 3.75 -0.93 -21.60
CA TYR A 106 4.08 -1.47 -22.91
C TYR A 106 3.75 -0.44 -24.02
N LYS A 107 4.57 -0.43 -25.07
CA LYS A 107 4.34 0.35 -26.29
C LYS A 107 3.04 -0.12 -26.96
N GLU A 108 2.43 0.77 -27.74
CA GLU A 108 1.24 0.41 -28.52
C GLU A 108 1.55 -0.77 -29.45
N ASP A 109 0.57 -1.66 -29.62
CA ASP A 109 0.69 -2.91 -30.38
C ASP A 109 1.74 -3.91 -29.87
N CYS A 110 2.25 -3.76 -28.63
CA CYS A 110 3.14 -4.72 -27.98
C CYS A 110 2.46 -5.54 -26.90
N PHE A 111 2.61 -6.87 -26.96
CA PHE A 111 1.98 -7.83 -26.05
C PHE A 111 3.04 -8.66 -25.30
N PRO A 112 2.95 -8.81 -23.98
CA PRO A 112 3.88 -9.62 -23.20
C PRO A 112 3.79 -11.11 -23.57
N THR A 113 4.89 -11.84 -23.38
CA THR A 113 4.91 -13.30 -23.57
C THR A 113 5.18 -14.05 -22.25
N PRO A 114 4.67 -15.30 -22.10
CA PRO A 114 4.86 -16.08 -20.87
C PRO A 114 6.32 -16.42 -20.58
N SER A 115 7.15 -16.50 -21.61
CA SER A 115 8.58 -16.84 -21.53
C SER A 115 9.48 -15.65 -21.17
N GLY A 116 8.91 -14.47 -20.93
CA GLY A 116 9.66 -13.21 -20.83
C GLY A 116 9.78 -12.51 -22.19
N GLY A 117 9.84 -11.18 -22.16
CA GLY A 117 9.85 -10.33 -23.36
C GLY A 117 8.45 -10.06 -23.94
N CYS A 118 8.37 -9.58 -25.17
CA CYS A 118 7.11 -9.20 -25.83
C CYS A 118 7.08 -9.46 -27.34
N LYS A 119 5.89 -9.37 -27.92
CA LYS A 119 5.64 -9.34 -29.37
C LYS A 119 4.99 -8.01 -29.75
N CYS A 120 5.62 -7.25 -30.63
CA CYS A 120 5.12 -5.97 -31.11
C CYS A 120 4.70 -6.05 -32.57
N ILE A 121 3.58 -5.42 -32.93
CA ILE A 121 3.18 -5.21 -34.32
C ILE A 121 3.74 -3.86 -34.76
N GLU A 122 4.79 -3.88 -35.58
CA GLU A 122 5.47 -2.69 -36.09
C GLU A 122 5.25 -2.54 -37.60
N ARG A 123 5.41 -1.33 -38.13
CA ARG A 123 5.40 -1.12 -39.59
C ARG A 123 6.82 -1.14 -40.13
N ASN A 124 7.06 -1.90 -41.20
CA ASN A 124 8.32 -1.88 -41.92
C ASN A 124 8.47 -0.62 -42.78
N ALA A 125 9.64 -0.43 -43.40
CA ALA A 125 9.94 0.72 -44.27
C ALA A 125 8.93 0.91 -45.43
N THR A 126 8.32 -0.19 -45.88
CA THR A 126 7.29 -0.20 -46.94
C THR A 126 5.87 0.10 -46.41
N GLY A 127 5.69 0.18 -45.08
CA GLY A 127 4.39 0.43 -44.42
C GLY A 127 3.62 -0.82 -43.98
N ASP A 128 4.10 -2.02 -44.33
CA ASP A 128 3.48 -3.29 -43.96
C ASP A 128 3.60 -3.60 -42.47
N LYS A 129 2.53 -4.13 -41.87
CA LYS A 129 2.50 -4.58 -40.47
C LYS A 129 3.26 -5.89 -40.32
N VAL A 130 4.29 -5.90 -39.48
CA VAL A 130 5.07 -7.10 -39.14
C VAL A 130 5.14 -7.31 -37.64
N VAL A 131 5.13 -8.58 -37.24
CA VAL A 131 5.26 -8.96 -35.83
C VAL A 131 6.74 -9.16 -35.52
N ARG A 132 7.29 -8.35 -34.62
CA ARG A 132 8.64 -8.53 -34.06
C ARG A 132 8.56 -9.09 -32.66
N LYS A 133 9.45 -10.02 -32.35
CA LYS A 133 9.60 -10.58 -31.00
C LYS A 133 10.83 -9.96 -30.35
N TYR A 134 10.67 -9.53 -29.11
CA TYR A 134 11.73 -9.02 -28.25
C TYR A 134 11.83 -9.94 -27.04
N ASP A 135 13.04 -10.38 -26.71
CA ASP A 135 13.25 -11.25 -25.54
C ASP A 135 13.41 -10.43 -24.24
N ASP A 136 13.79 -9.15 -24.35
CA ASP A 136 13.91 -8.23 -23.23
C ASP A 136 12.69 -7.31 -23.09
N GLU A 137 12.12 -7.23 -21.89
CA GLU A 137 10.91 -6.44 -21.61
C GLU A 137 11.14 -4.93 -21.73
N THR A 138 12.37 -4.44 -21.54
CA THR A 138 12.63 -2.99 -21.59
C THR A 138 12.44 -2.42 -22.99
N GLN A 139 12.70 -3.22 -24.03
CA GLN A 139 12.50 -2.85 -25.44
C GLN A 139 11.02 -2.67 -25.79
N CYS A 140 10.15 -3.29 -24.99
CA CYS A 140 8.71 -3.27 -25.13
C CYS A 140 8.06 -2.12 -24.38
N LYS A 141 8.79 -1.48 -23.46
CA LYS A 141 8.26 -0.44 -22.57
C LYS A 141 8.49 0.95 -23.17
N ILE A 142 7.55 1.87 -22.93
CA ILE A 142 7.67 3.27 -23.31
C ILE A 142 8.65 3.95 -22.34
N PRO A 143 9.72 4.61 -22.83
CA PRO A 143 10.61 5.39 -21.98
C PRO A 143 9.83 6.45 -21.20
N LEU A 144 10.07 6.58 -19.89
CA LEU A 144 9.36 7.51 -19.00
C LEU A 144 9.42 8.98 -19.48
N MET A 145 10.40 9.35 -20.30
CA MET A 145 10.51 10.68 -20.92
C MET A 145 9.40 10.98 -21.95
N ILE A 146 8.86 9.96 -22.64
CA ILE A 146 7.81 10.09 -23.68
C ILE A 146 6.39 10.09 -23.09
N ARG A 147 6.25 9.70 -21.81
CA ARG A 147 4.96 9.69 -21.09
C ARG A 147 4.32 11.08 -20.98
N ARG A 148 5.12 12.14 -20.93
CA ARG A 148 4.62 13.53 -20.90
C ARG A 148 4.08 14.02 -22.25
N THR A 149 4.58 13.48 -23.36
CA THR A 149 4.24 13.93 -24.70
C THR A 149 3.11 13.13 -25.35
N THR A 150 2.96 11.84 -25.05
CA THR A 150 1.91 10.98 -25.63
C THR A 150 0.53 11.13 -24.98
N GLN A 151 0.46 11.59 -23.73
CA GLN A 151 -0.80 12.03 -23.08
C GLN A 151 -1.18 13.50 -23.39
N SER A 152 -0.44 14.13 -24.31
CA SER A 152 -0.77 15.42 -24.91
C SER A 152 -1.51 15.24 -26.24
N VAL A 153 -2.38 14.24 -26.37
CA VAL A 153 -3.53 14.43 -27.25
C VAL A 153 -4.34 15.55 -26.59
N ARG A 154 -4.26 16.76 -27.17
CA ARG A 154 -5.13 17.88 -26.82
C ARG A 154 -6.56 17.44 -27.08
N ASP A 155 -7.19 16.85 -26.07
CA ASP A 155 -8.62 16.65 -26.07
C ASP A 155 -9.27 18.04 -25.91
N PRO A 156 -9.90 18.59 -26.97
CA PRO A 156 -10.49 19.92 -26.92
C PRO A 156 -11.59 20.02 -25.86
N VAL A 157 -12.23 18.90 -25.50
CA VAL A 157 -13.24 18.84 -24.45
C VAL A 157 -12.57 19.03 -23.08
N ARG A 158 -11.46 18.35 -22.84
CA ARG A 158 -10.69 18.46 -21.58
C ARG A 158 -10.14 19.87 -21.37
N GLU A 159 -9.60 20.49 -22.41
CA GLU A 159 -9.06 21.85 -22.35
C GLU A 159 -10.17 22.88 -22.07
N ARG A 160 -11.31 22.76 -22.77
CA ARG A 160 -12.48 23.60 -22.52
C ARG A 160 -13.06 23.41 -21.12
N ALA A 161 -13.13 22.17 -20.62
CA ALA A 161 -13.58 21.88 -19.27
C ALA A 161 -12.67 22.51 -18.21
N GLN A 162 -11.34 22.45 -18.41
CA GLN A 162 -10.37 23.09 -17.51
C GLN A 162 -10.48 24.61 -17.54
N ALA A 163 -10.68 25.22 -18.72
CA ALA A 163 -10.89 26.66 -18.84
C ALA A 163 -12.17 27.11 -18.13
N ASN A 164 -13.29 26.38 -18.32
CA ASN A 164 -14.55 26.66 -17.64
C ASN A 164 -14.41 26.52 -16.13
N TYR A 165 -13.76 25.46 -15.65
CA TYR A 165 -13.51 25.26 -14.23
C TYR A 165 -12.70 26.42 -13.63
N ARG A 166 -11.62 26.84 -14.31
CA ARG A 166 -10.83 28.01 -13.90
C ARG A 166 -11.67 29.29 -13.86
N ALA A 167 -12.56 29.52 -14.83
CA ALA A 167 -13.44 30.67 -14.83
C ALA A 167 -14.38 30.67 -13.60
N VAL A 168 -14.97 29.52 -13.26
CA VAL A 168 -15.82 29.38 -12.06
C VAL A 168 -15.01 29.63 -10.79
N ILE A 169 -13.81 29.09 -10.67
CA ILE A 169 -12.95 29.34 -9.51
C ILE A 169 -12.60 30.82 -9.38
N ASN A 170 -12.29 31.51 -10.49
CA ASN A 170 -12.04 32.95 -10.46
C ASN A 170 -13.29 33.73 -10.03
N GLU A 171 -14.47 33.37 -10.54
CA GLU A 171 -15.73 34.00 -10.15
C GLU A 171 -16.03 33.80 -8.65
N LEU A 172 -15.80 32.58 -8.13
CA LEU A 172 -15.94 32.29 -6.71
C LEU A 172 -14.94 33.12 -5.90
N ASN A 173 -13.66 33.12 -6.26
CA ASN A 173 -12.64 33.89 -5.54
C ASN A 173 -13.00 35.37 -5.46
N GLU A 174 -13.49 35.98 -6.55
CA GLU A 174 -13.94 37.37 -6.53
C GLU A 174 -15.18 37.59 -5.66
N LYS A 175 -16.16 36.66 -5.67
CA LYS A 175 -17.36 36.73 -4.82
C LYS A 175 -17.06 36.58 -3.33
N PHE A 176 -16.06 35.77 -2.97
CA PHE A 176 -15.64 35.52 -1.59
C PHE A 176 -14.54 36.47 -1.11
N LYS A 177 -14.01 37.33 -1.98
CA LYS A 177 -12.92 38.26 -1.64
C LYS A 177 -13.30 39.22 -0.53
N GLY A 178 -12.51 39.17 0.56
CA GLY A 178 -12.65 40.03 1.73
C GLY A 178 -13.91 39.79 2.55
N LEU A 179 -14.63 38.69 2.32
CA LEU A 179 -15.83 38.34 3.06
C LEU A 179 -15.45 37.82 4.46
N LYS A 180 -16.21 38.21 5.50
CA LYS A 180 -16.01 37.71 6.86
C LYS A 180 -16.21 36.19 6.90
N GLU A 181 -15.41 35.49 7.70
CA GLU A 181 -15.54 34.07 7.99
C GLU A 181 -16.96 33.75 8.46
N GLY A 182 -17.54 32.68 7.91
CA GLY A 182 -18.93 32.30 8.20
C GLY A 182 -19.99 33.15 7.47
N CYS A 183 -19.59 34.12 6.64
CA CYS A 183 -20.50 34.83 5.75
C CYS A 183 -20.51 34.23 4.34
N PHE A 184 -21.68 34.27 3.69
CA PHE A 184 -21.91 33.72 2.36
C PHE A 184 -22.53 34.78 1.42
N PRO A 185 -21.98 34.98 0.20
CA PRO A 185 -22.49 35.97 -0.75
C PRO A 185 -23.94 35.69 -1.17
N ARG A 186 -24.78 36.73 -1.23
CA ARG A 186 -26.15 36.67 -1.75
C ARG A 186 -26.34 37.79 -2.78
N PRO A 187 -27.35 37.72 -3.67
CA PRO A 187 -27.63 38.80 -4.63
C PRO A 187 -27.90 40.17 -3.99
N LYS A 188 -28.32 40.20 -2.72
CA LYS A 188 -28.47 41.41 -1.91
C LYS A 188 -27.85 41.17 -0.54
N GLY A 189 -26.60 41.60 -0.37
CA GLY A 189 -25.79 41.45 0.84
C GLY A 189 -25.26 40.03 1.07
N CYS A 190 -25.33 39.54 2.31
CA CYS A 190 -24.80 38.23 2.68
C CYS A 190 -25.63 37.57 3.80
N LEU A 191 -25.39 36.27 3.97
CA LEU A 191 -25.88 35.50 5.11
C LEU A 191 -24.69 35.12 5.98
N CYS A 192 -24.67 35.51 7.25
CA CYS A 192 -23.57 35.26 8.16
C CYS A 192 -24.01 34.35 9.31
N VAL A 193 -23.22 33.35 9.64
CA VAL A 193 -23.38 32.56 10.87
C VAL A 193 -22.80 33.38 12.03
N ILE A 194 -23.62 33.69 13.03
CA ILE A 194 -23.23 34.52 14.18
C ILE A 194 -22.93 33.68 15.42
N GLY A 195 -23.49 32.46 15.49
CA GLY A 195 -23.25 31.54 16.59
C GLY A 195 -23.98 30.23 16.36
N LYS A 196 -24.02 29.40 17.40
CA LYS A 196 -24.79 28.16 17.44
C LYS A 196 -25.83 28.25 18.56
N ASP A 197 -26.99 27.64 18.37
CA ASP A 197 -28.01 27.50 19.41
C ASP A 197 -27.60 26.44 20.45
N GLN A 198 -28.42 26.25 21.49
CA GLN A 198 -28.17 25.24 22.54
C GLN A 198 -28.15 23.80 21.99
N ASP A 199 -28.77 23.58 20.83
CA ASP A 199 -28.82 22.30 20.12
C ASP A 199 -27.68 22.16 19.07
N GLY A 200 -26.78 23.15 18.98
CA GLY A 200 -25.63 23.15 18.06
C GLY A 200 -25.92 23.56 16.62
N ARG A 201 -27.15 23.99 16.29
CA ARG A 201 -27.55 24.49 14.97
C ARG A 201 -27.06 25.92 14.76
N ASP A 202 -26.70 26.24 13.53
CA ASP A 202 -26.17 27.55 13.18
C ASP A 202 -27.25 28.64 13.22
N ILE A 203 -26.99 29.70 13.97
CA ILE A 203 -27.80 30.91 14.01
C ILE A 203 -27.29 31.84 12.91
N THR A 204 -28.10 32.03 11.87
CA THR A 204 -27.75 32.87 10.72
C THR A 204 -28.44 34.23 10.77
N GLU A 205 -27.72 35.30 10.45
CA GLU A 205 -28.26 36.64 10.26
C GLU A 205 -28.02 37.12 8.82
N ARG A 206 -29.04 37.75 8.23
CA ARG A 206 -28.94 38.33 6.90
C ARG A 206 -28.55 39.80 6.98
N ARG A 207 -27.41 40.15 6.40
CA ARG A 207 -26.96 41.54 6.25
C ARG A 207 -27.25 42.01 4.84
N MET A 208 -27.84 43.20 4.70
CA MET A 208 -28.29 43.71 3.40
C MET A 208 -27.23 44.55 2.66
N LYS A 209 -26.19 45.01 3.36
CA LYS A 209 -25.11 45.84 2.77
C LYS A 209 -23.83 45.04 2.67
N ASP A 210 -23.17 45.11 1.52
CA ASP A 210 -21.90 44.42 1.27
C ASP A 210 -20.78 44.81 2.23
N ARG A 211 -20.75 46.06 2.69
CA ARG A 211 -19.76 46.53 3.67
C ARG A 211 -19.87 45.81 5.02
N ASP A 212 -21.07 45.38 5.39
CA ASP A 212 -21.30 44.70 6.67
C ASP A 212 -20.91 43.21 6.57
N CYS A 213 -20.70 42.73 5.34
CA CYS A 213 -20.30 41.36 5.01
C CYS A 213 -18.79 41.19 4.86
N LYS A 214 -18.07 42.30 4.65
CA LYS A 214 -16.64 42.30 4.35
C LYS A 214 -15.83 42.88 5.51
N CYS A 215 -14.58 42.45 5.62
CA CYS A 215 -13.61 43.02 6.54
C CYS A 215 -13.14 44.38 6.05
N GLN A 216 -13.08 45.37 6.94
CA GLN A 216 -12.45 46.63 6.59
C GLN A 216 -10.91 46.52 6.70
N PRO A 217 -10.15 47.33 5.94
CA PRO A 217 -8.69 47.35 6.03
C PRO A 217 -8.24 47.66 7.46
N GLY A 218 -7.53 46.71 8.09
CA GLY A 218 -7.05 46.82 9.47
C GLY A 218 -8.04 46.40 10.57
N GLU A 219 -9.25 45.95 10.21
CA GLU A 219 -10.21 45.40 11.18
C GLU A 219 -9.74 44.01 11.63
N ARG A 220 -9.38 43.89 12.91
CA ARG A 220 -8.97 42.62 13.54
C ARG A 220 -10.05 42.21 14.55
N GLY A 221 -10.82 41.17 14.25
CA GLY A 221 -11.87 40.62 15.12
C GLY A 221 -13.26 40.46 14.47
N HIS A 222 -14.07 39.52 15.01
CA HIS A 222 -15.39 39.09 14.51
C HIS A 222 -15.39 38.53 13.07
N GLY A 223 -14.63 37.46 12.85
CA GLY A 223 -14.61 36.71 11.58
C GLY A 223 -13.72 37.33 10.50
N CYS A 224 -12.80 38.22 10.86
CA CYS A 224 -11.77 38.69 9.93
C CYS A 224 -10.45 37.94 10.17
N PRO A 225 -9.80 37.44 9.11
CA PRO A 225 -8.55 36.69 9.24
C PRO A 225 -7.45 37.57 9.85
N THR A 226 -6.52 36.94 10.55
CA THR A 226 -5.48 37.62 11.34
C THR A 226 -4.53 38.46 10.49
N ASP A 227 -4.41 38.12 9.20
CA ASP A 227 -3.58 38.81 8.21
C ASP A 227 -4.23 40.09 7.64
N GLY A 228 -5.48 40.39 8.02
CA GLY A 228 -6.25 41.52 7.50
C GLY A 228 -6.97 41.21 6.18
N ALA A 229 -7.72 42.22 5.69
CA ALA A 229 -8.52 42.15 4.45
C ALA A 229 -7.67 42.22 3.17
#